data_AF-A0A820LYK8-F1
#
_entry.id   AF-A0A820LYK8-F1
#
_cell.length_a   1.000
_cell.length_b   1.000
_cell.length_c   1.000
_cell.angle_alpha   90.00
_cell.angle_beta   90.00
_cell.angle_gamma   90.00
#
_symmetry.space_group_name_H-M   'P 1'
#
loop_
_entity.id
_entity.type
_entity.pdbx_description
1 polymer ?
#
loop_
_entity_poly.entity_id
_entity_poly.type
_entity_poly.pdbx_seq_one_letter_code
_entity_poly.pdbx_strand_id
1 'polypeptide(L)'
;FTIPELPSGEQLVLNLKTTWGDRHYIGLNGIEIFSSEGYPVMIRKITADPADINILPEYGNDPRVVTNLIDGVNKTRDDVHMWLAPFTAGRNHFIYITFEHPVEIAMIRIWVRNKALKKKIILTDPIRGI
;
A
#
# COMPACT_ATOMS: atom_id res chain seq x y z
N PHE A 1 33.37 -1.59 3.03
CA PHE A 1 32.18 -1.29 2.20
C PHE A 1 31.27 -2.50 2.30
N THR A 2 30.07 -2.34 2.82
CA THR A 2 29.10 -3.42 2.98
C THR A 2 27.94 -3.10 2.07
N ILE A 3 27.57 -4.02 1.19
CA ILE A 3 26.38 -3.87 0.36
C ILE A 3 25.19 -4.02 1.32
N PRO A 4 24.28 -3.03 1.43
CA PRO A 4 23.12 -3.17 2.30
C PRO A 4 22.26 -4.34 1.82
N GLU A 5 21.97 -5.27 2.74
CA GLU A 5 21.20 -6.48 2.44
C GLU A 5 19.70 -6.22 2.35
N LEU A 6 19.23 -5.11 2.96
CA LEU A 6 17.83 -4.70 2.99
C LEU A 6 17.64 -3.28 2.42
N PRO A 7 16.50 -3.01 1.76
CA PRO A 7 16.13 -1.65 1.39
C PRO A 7 16.05 -0.74 2.62
N SER A 8 16.63 0.45 2.53
CA SER A 8 16.61 1.42 3.62
C SER A 8 16.29 2.83 3.15
N GLY A 9 15.64 3.61 4.02
CA GLY A 9 15.30 5.00 3.76
C GLY A 9 14.13 5.51 4.59
N GLU A 10 13.79 6.78 4.41
CA GLU A 10 12.65 7.44 5.08
C GLU A 10 11.39 7.50 4.18
N GLN A 11 11.55 7.23 2.88
CA GLN A 11 10.49 7.34 1.87
C GLN A 11 10.32 6.01 1.13
N LEU A 12 9.08 5.58 0.99
CA LEU A 12 8.68 4.42 0.20
C LEU A 12 7.63 4.85 -0.82
N VAL A 13 7.84 4.45 -2.08
CA VAL A 13 6.88 4.68 -3.16
C VAL A 13 6.44 3.33 -3.72
N LEU A 14 5.14 3.06 -3.66
CA LEU A 14 4.53 1.89 -4.29
C LEU A 14 3.86 2.32 -5.59
N ASN A 15 4.21 1.68 -6.70
CA ASN A 15 3.56 1.91 -8.01
C ASN A 15 2.66 0.73 -8.37
N LEU A 16 1.35 0.95 -8.31
CA LEU A 16 0.34 -0.06 -8.61
C LEU A 16 0.04 -0.06 -10.11
N LYS A 17 0.45 -1.14 -10.78
CA LYS A 17 0.35 -1.29 -12.24
C LYS A 17 -0.87 -2.02 -12.74
N THR A 18 -1.50 -2.81 -11.87
CA THR A 18 -2.60 -3.71 -12.23
C THR A 18 -3.63 -3.74 -11.11
N THR A 19 -4.88 -3.98 -11.47
CA THR A 19 -6.01 -4.15 -10.55
C THR A 19 -6.64 -5.54 -10.74
N TRP A 20 -7.36 -6.02 -9.72
CA TRP A 20 -7.97 -7.34 -9.72
C TRP A 20 -9.50 -7.21 -9.68
N GLY A 21 -10.15 -7.65 -10.75
CA GLY A 21 -11.62 -7.75 -10.84
C GLY A 21 -12.31 -6.51 -11.40
N ASP A 22 -11.96 -5.31 -10.95
CA ASP A 22 -12.53 -4.04 -11.46
C ASP A 22 -11.58 -3.37 -12.44
N ARG A 23 -12.05 -3.01 -13.64
CA ARG A 23 -11.21 -2.42 -14.69
C ARG A 23 -10.97 -0.91 -14.51
N HIS A 24 -11.78 -0.26 -13.68
CA HIS A 24 -11.81 1.20 -13.55
C HIS A 24 -11.33 1.68 -12.19
N TYR A 25 -11.15 0.78 -11.22
CA TYR A 25 -10.76 1.14 -9.87
C TYR A 25 -9.69 0.19 -9.30
N ILE A 26 -8.91 0.72 -8.38
CA ILE A 26 -8.00 -0.04 -7.54
C ILE A 26 -8.32 0.23 -6.08
N GLY A 27 -8.42 -0.83 -5.27
CA GLY A 27 -8.75 -0.70 -3.86
C GLY A 27 -7.96 -1.66 -2.99
N LEU A 28 -7.53 -1.17 -1.84
CA LEU A 28 -6.74 -1.90 -0.84
C LEU A 28 -7.37 -1.67 0.53
N ASN A 29 -7.25 -2.66 1.40
CA ASN A 29 -7.73 -2.58 2.78
C ASN A 29 -6.66 -2.12 3.77
N GLY A 30 -5.38 -2.13 3.36
CA GLY A 30 -4.31 -1.88 4.31
C GLY A 30 -2.91 -2.17 3.81
N ILE A 31 -1.94 -1.52 4.46
CA ILE A 31 -0.51 -1.71 4.27
C ILE A 31 0.14 -1.79 5.66
N GLU A 32 0.92 -2.83 5.89
CA GLU A 32 1.79 -2.95 7.07
C GLU A 32 3.25 -3.05 6.61
N ILE A 33 4.14 -2.34 7.28
CA ILE A 33 5.58 -2.30 6.97
C ILE A 33 6.32 -2.69 8.25
N PHE A 34 7.29 -3.60 8.13
CA PHE A 34 8.05 -4.13 9.25
C PHE A 34 9.55 -3.88 9.03
N SER A 35 10.23 -3.45 10.09
CA SER A 35 11.65 -3.18 10.10
C SER A 35 12.49 -4.47 10.08
N SER A 36 13.81 -4.34 9.90
CA SER A 36 14.78 -5.44 10.04
C SER A 36 14.72 -6.14 11.41
N GLU A 37 14.31 -5.43 12.45
CA GLU A 37 14.09 -5.97 13.80
C GLU A 37 12.73 -6.69 13.95
N GLY A 38 11.88 -6.65 12.92
CA GLY A 38 10.56 -7.28 12.92
C GLY A 38 9.43 -6.44 13.55
N TYR A 39 9.70 -5.19 13.92
CA TYR A 39 8.70 -4.27 14.49
C TYR A 39 7.93 -3.52 13.40
N PRO A 40 6.66 -3.14 13.64
CA PRO A 40 5.93 -2.24 12.75
C PRO A 40 6.64 -0.89 12.62
N VAL A 41 6.73 -0.39 11.38
CA VAL A 41 7.32 0.92 11.09
C VAL A 41 6.30 2.02 11.33
N MET A 42 6.71 3.08 12.03
CA MET A 42 5.90 4.27 12.26
C MET A 42 5.84 5.14 11.00
N ILE A 43 4.61 5.37 10.52
CA ILE A 43 4.34 6.17 9.32
C ILE A 43 3.94 7.58 9.73
N ARG A 44 4.74 8.57 9.31
CA ARG A 44 4.47 9.99 9.53
C ARG A 44 3.42 10.53 8.56
N LYS A 45 3.48 10.10 7.30
CA LYS A 45 2.58 10.61 6.25
C LYS A 45 2.33 9.55 5.19
N ILE A 46 1.09 9.51 4.69
CA ILE A 46 0.71 8.73 3.52
C ILE A 46 -0.11 9.59 2.56
N THR A 47 0.17 9.52 1.27
CA THR A 47 -0.59 10.17 0.19
C THR A 47 -0.67 9.25 -1.01
N ALA A 48 -1.62 9.46 -1.91
CA ALA A 48 -1.73 8.71 -3.15
C ALA A 48 -1.94 9.62 -4.35
N ASP A 49 -1.63 9.09 -5.53
CA ASP A 49 -1.91 9.70 -6.83
C ASP A 49 -2.38 8.62 -7.81
N PRO A 50 -3.67 8.58 -8.19
CA PRO A 50 -4.75 9.45 -7.73
C PRO A 50 -5.03 9.32 -6.22
N ALA A 51 -5.50 10.39 -5.59
CA ALA A 51 -5.68 10.48 -4.13
C ALA A 51 -6.66 9.44 -3.59
N ASP A 52 -7.88 9.43 -4.10
CA ASP A 52 -8.95 8.47 -3.83
C ASP A 52 -10.13 8.74 -4.80
N ILE A 53 -11.26 8.07 -4.59
CA ILE A 53 -12.43 8.18 -5.47
C ILE A 53 -13.07 9.57 -5.47
N ASN A 54 -12.84 10.40 -4.45
CA ASN A 54 -13.42 11.74 -4.36
C ASN A 54 -12.83 12.73 -5.37
N ILE A 55 -11.83 12.34 -6.17
CA ILE A 55 -11.40 13.15 -7.32
C ILE A 55 -12.43 13.17 -8.45
N LEU A 56 -13.36 12.22 -8.45
CA LEU A 56 -14.42 12.11 -9.45
C LEU A 56 -15.63 12.97 -9.06
N PRO A 57 -16.28 13.68 -10.00
CA PRO A 57 -17.38 14.61 -9.69
C PRO A 57 -18.59 13.98 -9.01
N GLU A 58 -18.80 12.66 -9.18
CA GLU A 58 -19.91 11.93 -8.57
C GLU A 58 -19.69 11.64 -7.07
N TYR A 59 -18.48 11.90 -6.57
CA TYR A 59 -18.05 11.65 -5.21
C TYR A 59 -17.58 12.97 -4.56
N GLY A 60 -17.56 13.01 -3.23
CA GLY A 60 -17.16 14.23 -2.53
C GLY A 60 -16.95 14.07 -1.03
N ASN A 61 -17.63 13.11 -0.40
CA ASN A 61 -17.42 12.73 1.01
C ASN A 61 -17.42 11.21 1.16
N ASP A 62 -16.89 10.50 0.17
CA ASP A 62 -16.74 9.05 0.22
C ASP A 62 -15.65 8.70 1.26
N PRO A 63 -15.91 7.77 2.19
CA PRO A 63 -14.99 7.46 3.29
C PRO A 63 -13.72 6.73 2.84
N ARG A 64 -13.62 6.32 1.57
CA ARG A 64 -12.58 5.42 1.08
C ARG A 64 -11.26 6.11 0.73
N VAL A 65 -10.69 6.80 1.72
CA VAL A 65 -9.53 7.68 1.60
C VAL A 65 -8.21 6.96 1.88
N VAL A 66 -7.09 7.54 1.44
CA VAL A 66 -5.76 6.91 1.54
C VAL A 66 -5.29 6.61 2.96
N THR A 67 -5.73 7.39 3.96
CA THR A 67 -5.37 7.19 5.37
C THR A 67 -5.89 5.87 5.93
N ASN A 68 -6.94 5.29 5.32
CA ASN A 68 -7.46 3.99 5.72
C ASN A 68 -6.44 2.86 5.53
N LEU A 69 -5.45 3.05 4.65
CA LEU A 69 -4.40 2.04 4.44
C LEU A 69 -3.56 1.77 5.69
N ILE A 70 -3.59 2.65 6.68
CA ILE A 70 -2.77 2.58 7.90
C ILE A 70 -3.60 2.66 9.19
N ASP A 71 -4.92 2.46 9.11
CA ASP A 71 -5.83 2.56 10.27
C ASP A 71 -5.83 1.29 11.16
N GLY A 72 -5.18 0.22 10.70
CA GLY A 72 -5.07 -1.06 11.40
C GLY A 72 -6.26 -2.01 11.19
N VAL A 73 -7.31 -1.61 10.47
CA VAL A 73 -8.55 -2.38 10.26
C VAL A 73 -8.47 -3.21 8.98
N ASN A 74 -7.44 -4.04 8.88
CA ASN A 74 -7.09 -4.74 7.64
C ASN A 74 -8.03 -5.92 7.29
N LYS A 75 -8.50 -6.67 8.30
CA LYS A 75 -9.33 -7.88 8.16
C LYS A 75 -10.82 -7.54 8.21
N THR A 76 -11.25 -6.67 7.30
CA THR A 76 -12.63 -6.18 7.25
C THR A 76 -13.30 -6.47 5.91
N ARG A 77 -14.63 -6.49 5.94
CA ARG A 77 -15.50 -6.46 4.75
C ARG A 77 -16.25 -5.13 4.63
N ASP A 78 -16.07 -4.25 5.62
CA ASP A 78 -16.63 -2.92 5.59
C ASP A 78 -15.78 -2.05 4.67
N ASP A 79 -16.42 -1.54 3.62
CA ASP A 79 -15.74 -0.74 2.62
C ASP A 79 -15.34 0.63 3.20
N VAL A 80 -15.87 1.09 4.34
CA VAL A 80 -15.46 2.40 4.91
C VAL A 80 -14.00 2.44 5.39
N HIS A 81 -13.38 1.28 5.61
CA HIS A 81 -11.98 1.11 6.00
C HIS A 81 -11.07 0.77 4.80
N MET A 82 -11.56 0.88 3.57
CA MET A 82 -10.73 0.66 2.38
C MET A 82 -10.23 2.00 1.82
N TRP A 83 -9.13 1.97 1.10
CA TRP A 83 -8.81 3.01 0.12
C TRP A 83 -9.33 2.57 -1.24
N LEU A 84 -9.89 3.49 -2.01
CA LEU A 84 -10.33 3.25 -3.38
C LEU A 84 -9.95 4.44 -4.25
N ALA A 85 -9.33 4.19 -5.39
CA ALA A 85 -8.98 5.24 -6.35
C ALA A 85 -9.29 4.81 -7.80
N PRO A 86 -9.51 5.77 -8.71
CA PRO A 86 -9.65 5.47 -10.13
C PRO A 86 -8.39 4.80 -10.69
N PHE A 87 -8.59 3.86 -11.61
CA PHE A 87 -7.53 3.11 -12.25
C PHE A 87 -7.62 3.23 -13.77
N THR A 88 -6.49 3.51 -14.40
CA THR A 88 -6.34 3.50 -15.86
C THR A 88 -5.20 2.57 -16.27
N ALA A 89 -5.53 1.50 -17.01
CA ALA A 89 -4.52 0.56 -17.50
C ALA A 89 -3.37 1.27 -18.25
N GLY A 90 -2.13 0.91 -17.94
CA GLY A 90 -0.94 1.52 -18.53
C GLY A 90 -0.49 2.85 -17.88
N ARG A 91 -1.29 3.46 -17.00
CA ARG A 91 -0.89 4.62 -16.20
C ARG A 91 -0.21 4.21 -14.88
N ASN A 92 0.45 5.16 -14.23
CA ASN A 92 0.98 5.00 -12.88
C ASN A 92 -0.10 5.32 -11.85
N HIS A 93 -0.11 4.57 -10.75
CA HIS A 93 -0.91 4.87 -9.58
C HIS A 93 0.00 4.69 -8.37
N PHE A 94 0.29 5.78 -7.67
CA PHE A 94 1.31 5.80 -6.64
C PHE A 94 0.70 5.88 -5.25
N ILE A 95 1.32 5.19 -4.30
CA ILE A 95 1.18 5.45 -2.87
C ILE A 95 2.55 5.89 -2.37
N TYR A 96 2.59 7.04 -1.73
CA TYR A 96 3.77 7.64 -1.13
C TYR A 96 3.66 7.50 0.38
N ILE A 97 4.68 6.92 1.00
CA ILE A 97 4.74 6.68 2.43
C ILE A 97 6.02 7.32 2.95
N THR A 98 5.88 8.15 3.97
CA THR A 98 6.97 8.79 4.70
C THR A 98 7.00 8.22 6.10
N PHE A 99 8.14 7.69 6.52
CA PHE A 99 8.38 7.20 7.87
C PHE A 99 8.74 8.35 8.82
N GLU A 100 8.65 8.13 10.13
CA GLU A 100 9.10 9.11 11.12
C GLU A 100 10.62 9.31 11.09
N HIS A 101 11.36 8.23 10.82
CA HIS A 101 12.82 8.18 10.71
C HIS A 101 13.23 7.21 9.60
N PRO A 102 14.48 7.27 9.08
CA PRO A 102 15.00 6.24 8.19
C PRO A 102 14.92 4.84 8.82
N VAL A 103 14.41 3.86 8.07
CA VAL A 103 14.30 2.47 8.51
C VAL A 103 14.87 1.52 7.47
N GLU A 104 15.35 0.36 7.92
CA GLU A 104 15.58 -0.80 7.06
C GLU A 104 14.31 -1.64 7.01
N ILE A 105 13.80 -1.93 5.81
CA ILE A 105 12.54 -2.66 5.62
C ILE A 105 12.84 -4.14 5.39
N ALA A 106 12.26 -5.00 6.22
CA ALA A 106 12.31 -6.46 6.00
C ALA A 106 11.07 -7.01 5.29
N MET A 107 9.90 -6.40 5.51
CA MET A 107 8.65 -6.90 4.94
C MET A 107 7.64 -5.78 4.73
N ILE A 108 6.98 -5.84 3.57
CA ILE A 108 5.75 -5.09 3.29
C ILE A 108 4.63 -6.09 3.13
N ARG A 109 3.51 -5.87 3.82
CA ARG A 109 2.29 -6.67 3.70
C ARG A 109 1.16 -5.80 3.16
N ILE A 110 0.59 -6.22 2.05
CA ILE A 110 -0.54 -5.54 1.40
C ILE A 110 -1.80 -6.36 1.62
N TRP A 111 -2.85 -5.70 2.10
CA TRP A 111 -4.18 -6.27 2.29
C TRP A 111 -5.08 -5.83 1.14
N VAL A 112 -5.57 -6.77 0.34
CA VAL A 112 -6.49 -6.51 -0.77
C VAL A 112 -7.89 -7.00 -0.40
N ARG A 113 -8.92 -6.24 -0.79
CA ARG A 113 -10.31 -6.68 -0.63
C ARG A 113 -10.55 -7.90 -1.49
N ASN A 114 -11.03 -8.95 -0.84
CA ASN A 114 -11.14 -10.27 -1.46
C ASN A 114 -12.61 -10.68 -1.60
N LYS A 115 -13.19 -10.56 -2.80
CA LYS A 115 -14.47 -11.24 -3.06
C LYS A 115 -14.28 -12.75 -3.28
N ALA A 116 -13.09 -13.22 -3.66
CA ALA A 116 -12.70 -14.64 -3.66
C ALA A 116 -11.17 -14.81 -3.85
N LEU A 117 -10.50 -15.55 -2.94
CA LEU A 117 -9.10 -16.03 -2.96
C LEU A 117 -8.01 -15.20 -2.25
N LYS A 118 -7.73 -15.56 -0.99
CA LYS A 118 -6.60 -15.06 -0.16
C LYS A 118 -5.26 -15.17 -0.91
N LYS A 119 -4.54 -14.06 -1.08
CA LYS A 119 -3.12 -14.07 -1.45
C LYS A 119 -2.36 -13.02 -0.65
N LYS A 120 -1.27 -13.45 0.00
CA LYS A 120 -0.28 -12.61 0.68
C LYS A 120 0.78 -12.29 -0.36
N ILE A 121 0.93 -11.02 -0.75
CA ILE A 121 2.10 -10.60 -1.52
C ILE A 121 3.17 -10.28 -0.48
N ILE A 122 4.18 -11.15 -0.39
CA ILE A 122 5.41 -10.88 0.35
C ILE A 122 6.39 -10.34 -0.69
N LEU A 123 6.70 -9.05 -0.63
CA LEU A 123 7.87 -8.53 -1.33
C LEU A 123 9.06 -8.76 -0.40
N THR A 124 9.65 -9.94 -0.50
CA THR A 124 11.02 -10.20 -0.02
C THR A 124 11.89 -10.22 -1.25
N ASP A 125 13.01 -9.51 -1.22
CA ASP A 125 14.04 -9.66 -2.24
C ASP A 125 14.41 -11.15 -2.34
N PRO A 126 14.40 -11.76 -3.53
CA PRO A 126 15.01 -13.06 -3.70
C PRO A 126 16.52 -12.82 -3.64
N ILE A 127 17.10 -12.94 -2.44
CA ILE A 127 18.54 -13.19 -2.34
C ILE A 127 18.77 -14.50 -3.10
N ARG A 128 19.23 -14.37 -4.34
CA ARG A 128 19.63 -15.50 -5.18
C ARG A 128 20.75 -16.21 -4.44
N GLY A 129 20.53 -17.49 -4.18
CA GLY A 129 21.59 -18.39 -3.78
C GLY A 129 22.60 -18.59 -4.91
N ILE A 130 23.79 -18.99 -4.46
CA ILE A 130 25.01 -19.41 -5.18
C ILE A 130 25.92 -18.27 -5.61
#